data_AF-Q9L585-F1
#
_entry.id   AF-Q9L585-F1
#
_cell.length_a   1.000
_cell.length_b   1.000
_cell.length_c   1.000
_cell.angle_alpha   90.00
_cell.angle_beta   90.00
_cell.angle_gamma   90.00
#
_symmetry.space_group_name_H-M   'P 1'
#
loop_
_entity.id
_entity.type
_entity.pdbx_description
1 polymer ?
#
loop_
_entity_poly.entity_id
_entity_poly.type
_entity_poly.pdbx_seq_one_letter_code
_entity_poly.pdbx_strand_id
1 'polypeptide(L)'
;LDPEGKTQDELDKEAAEAELNKKVESLQNKVADLEKEISNLEILLGGADSEDDTAALQNKLAAKKAELAKKQTELEKLLDSLDPEGKTQDELDKEAAEAELDKKADELQNKVADLEKEISNLEILLGGADPEDDTAALQNKLATTKAELEKTQKELDAALNELGPDGDEEETPAPAPQPEQPAPAPAPKPEKSADQQAEEDYARRSEEEYNRLTQQQPPKAEKPAPAPAPKPEQPAPAPKTGWKQENGM
;
A
#
# COMPACT_ATOMS: atom_id res chain seq x y z
N LEU A 1 -43.77 -6.36 -17.39
CA LEU A 1 -43.20 -5.03 -17.06
C LEU A 1 -43.75 -4.69 -15.69
N ASP A 2 -42.88 -4.76 -14.69
CA ASP A 2 -43.16 -4.18 -13.37
C ASP A 2 -43.41 -2.67 -13.53
N PRO A 3 -44.13 -2.00 -12.61
CA PRO A 3 -44.55 -0.61 -12.79
C PRO A 3 -43.38 0.38 -12.81
N GLU A 4 -42.15 -0.06 -12.53
CA GLU A 4 -40.92 0.76 -12.50
C GLU A 4 -40.01 0.59 -13.72
N GLY A 5 -40.31 -0.32 -14.66
CA GLY A 5 -39.47 -0.50 -15.85
C GLY A 5 -38.08 -1.11 -15.60
N LYS A 6 -37.80 -1.60 -14.38
CA LYS A 6 -36.59 -2.34 -14.04
C LYS A 6 -36.50 -3.64 -14.84
N THR A 7 -35.29 -3.98 -15.27
CA THR A 7 -34.98 -5.27 -15.90
C THR A 7 -34.96 -6.39 -14.86
N GLN A 8 -35.17 -7.64 -15.28
CA GLN A 8 -35.10 -8.79 -14.35
C GLN A 8 -33.72 -8.88 -13.68
N ASP A 9 -32.65 -8.54 -14.42
CA ASP A 9 -31.27 -8.51 -13.91
C ASP A 9 -31.08 -7.45 -12.80
N GLU A 10 -31.73 -6.28 -12.89
CA GLU A 10 -31.69 -5.26 -11.84
C GLU A 10 -32.41 -5.71 -10.58
N LEU A 11 -33.54 -6.42 -10.72
CA LEU A 11 -34.27 -6.99 -9.58
C LEU A 11 -33.48 -8.11 -8.90
N ASP A 12 -32.81 -8.95 -9.67
CA ASP A 12 -31.98 -10.04 -9.15
C ASP A 12 -30.72 -9.48 -8.45
N LYS A 13 -30.14 -8.39 -8.96
CA LYS A 13 -29.04 -7.66 -8.31
C LYS A 13 -29.47 -7.00 -6.99
N GLU A 14 -30.60 -6.29 -7.00
CA GLU A 14 -31.18 -5.65 -5.80
C GLU A 14 -31.51 -6.70 -4.71
N ALA A 15 -32.00 -7.87 -5.11
CA ALA A 15 -32.26 -8.98 -4.20
C ALA A 15 -30.97 -9.56 -3.59
N ALA A 16 -29.91 -9.70 -4.40
CA ALA A 16 -28.61 -10.19 -3.95
C ALA A 16 -27.93 -9.21 -2.98
N GLU A 17 -27.98 -7.91 -3.27
CA GLU A 17 -27.49 -6.85 -2.38
C GLU A 17 -28.25 -6.83 -1.05
N ALA A 18 -29.59 -6.97 -1.08
CA ALA A 18 -30.40 -7.04 0.13
C ALA A 18 -30.09 -8.30 0.97
N GLU A 19 -29.75 -9.43 0.35
CA GLU A 19 -29.34 -10.65 1.06
C GLU A 19 -27.94 -10.49 1.68
N LEU A 20 -27.02 -9.87 0.96
CA LEU A 20 -25.68 -9.51 1.44
C LEU A 20 -25.75 -8.55 2.63
N ASN A 21 -26.60 -7.53 2.57
CA ASN A 21 -26.74 -6.53 3.64
C ASN A 21 -27.29 -7.17 4.94
N LYS A 22 -28.22 -8.13 4.81
CA LYS A 22 -28.69 -8.94 5.96
C LYS A 22 -27.58 -9.80 6.57
N LYS A 23 -26.67 -10.34 5.75
CA LYS A 23 -25.53 -11.13 6.23
C LYS A 23 -24.53 -10.25 6.98
N VAL A 24 -24.24 -9.06 6.47
CA VAL A 24 -23.42 -8.03 7.14
C VAL A 24 -24.01 -7.68 8.49
N GLU A 25 -25.29 -7.32 8.56
CA GLU A 25 -25.96 -6.97 9.81
C GLU A 25 -25.94 -8.14 10.83
N SER A 26 -26.15 -9.37 10.35
CA SER A 26 -26.05 -10.57 11.21
C SER A 26 -24.64 -10.80 11.77
N LEU A 27 -23.60 -10.56 10.97
CA LEU A 27 -22.21 -10.72 11.39
C LEU A 27 -21.75 -9.61 12.32
N GLN A 28 -22.14 -8.36 12.06
CA GLN A 28 -21.88 -7.23 12.96
C GLN A 28 -22.45 -7.47 14.36
N ASN A 29 -23.68 -7.99 14.45
CA ASN A 29 -24.27 -8.36 15.74
C ASN A 29 -23.46 -9.45 16.47
N LYS A 30 -22.97 -10.46 15.74
CA LYS A 30 -22.12 -11.52 16.31
C LYS A 30 -20.76 -11.00 16.77
N VAL A 31 -20.14 -10.09 16.02
CA VAL A 31 -18.89 -9.41 16.39
C VAL A 31 -19.11 -8.63 17.68
N ALA A 32 -20.17 -7.83 17.77
CA ALA A 32 -20.49 -7.06 18.97
C ALA A 32 -20.75 -7.94 20.20
N ASP A 33 -21.40 -9.09 20.03
CA ASP A 33 -21.62 -10.04 21.12
C ASP A 33 -20.31 -10.73 21.57
N LEU A 34 -19.43 -11.05 20.63
CA LEU A 34 -18.09 -11.59 20.95
C LEU A 34 -17.22 -10.57 21.67
N GLU A 35 -17.23 -9.30 21.26
CA GLU A 35 -16.51 -8.22 21.94
C GLU A 35 -16.99 -8.04 23.38
N LYS A 36 -18.30 -8.11 23.62
CA LYS A 36 -18.86 -8.10 24.99
C LYS A 36 -18.41 -9.32 25.79
N GLU A 37 -18.41 -10.52 25.20
CA GLU A 37 -17.95 -11.73 25.88
C GLU A 37 -16.46 -11.65 26.22
N ILE A 38 -15.63 -11.15 25.31
CA ILE A 38 -14.20 -10.91 25.51
C ILE A 38 -13.97 -9.91 26.65
N SER A 39 -14.67 -8.77 26.63
CA SER A 39 -14.57 -7.76 27.68
C SER A 39 -14.96 -8.31 29.06
N ASN A 40 -16.04 -9.11 29.13
CA ASN A 40 -16.43 -9.79 30.36
C ASN A 40 -15.36 -10.78 30.86
N LEU A 41 -14.74 -11.54 29.95
CA LEU A 41 -13.66 -12.46 30.29
C LEU A 41 -12.41 -11.73 30.79
N GLU A 42 -12.07 -10.58 30.21
CA GLU A 42 -10.94 -9.74 30.65
C GLU A 42 -11.18 -9.19 32.06
N ILE A 43 -12.41 -8.76 32.38
CA ILE A 43 -12.80 -8.32 33.73
C ILE A 43 -12.66 -9.48 34.73
N LEU A 44 -13.15 -10.68 34.38
CA LEU A 44 -13.02 -11.86 35.23
C LEU A 44 -11.56 -12.25 35.46
N LEU A 45 -10.71 -12.11 34.44
CA LEU A 45 -9.28 -12.37 34.55
C LEU A 45 -8.58 -11.40 35.51
N GLY A 46 -8.97 -10.12 35.48
CA GLY A 46 -8.44 -9.10 36.38
C GLY A 46 -8.84 -9.27 37.84
N GLY A 47 -9.83 -10.11 38.14
CA GLY A 47 -10.31 -10.42 39.48
C GLY A 47 -10.07 -11.86 39.96
N ALA A 48 -9.32 -12.68 39.20
CA ALA A 48 -9.03 -14.06 39.56
C ALA A 48 -7.87 -14.15 40.58
N ASP A 49 -8.12 -14.74 41.75
CA ASP A 49 -7.14 -14.92 42.84
C ASP A 49 -6.33 -16.24 42.75
N SER A 50 -6.67 -17.14 41.81
CA SER A 50 -6.09 -18.48 41.64
C SER A 50 -5.43 -18.65 40.26
N GLU A 51 -4.21 -19.21 40.24
CA GLU A 51 -3.44 -19.44 39.01
C GLU A 51 -4.11 -20.45 38.04
N ASP A 52 -4.76 -21.48 38.57
CA ASP A 52 -5.44 -22.51 37.75
C ASP A 52 -6.69 -21.97 37.02
N ASP A 53 -7.49 -21.12 37.68
CA ASP A 53 -8.67 -20.50 37.06
C ASP A 53 -8.25 -19.44 36.03
N THR A 54 -7.11 -18.78 36.26
CA THR A 54 -6.53 -17.80 35.33
C THR A 54 -6.14 -18.45 34.00
N ALA A 55 -5.49 -19.62 34.02
CA ALA A 55 -5.06 -20.31 32.81
C ALA A 55 -6.25 -20.75 31.92
N ALA A 56 -7.32 -21.26 32.54
CA ALA A 56 -8.54 -21.66 31.83
C ALA A 56 -9.25 -20.44 31.19
N LEU A 57 -9.33 -19.32 31.91
CA LEU A 57 -9.91 -18.08 31.40
C LEU A 57 -9.07 -17.46 30.27
N GLN A 58 -7.73 -17.52 30.37
CA GLN A 58 -6.82 -17.05 29.31
C GLN A 58 -6.99 -17.87 28.02
N ASN A 59 -7.10 -19.19 28.12
CA ASN A 59 -7.35 -20.05 26.96
C ASN A 59 -8.69 -19.73 26.29
N LYS A 60 -9.75 -19.55 27.10
CA LYS A 60 -11.08 -19.16 26.60
C LYS A 60 -11.06 -17.78 25.94
N LEU A 61 -10.34 -16.81 26.52
CA LEU A 61 -10.16 -15.47 25.94
C LEU A 61 -9.42 -15.53 24.60
N ALA A 62 -8.34 -16.32 24.50
CA ALA A 62 -7.59 -16.51 23.27
C ALA A 62 -8.46 -17.15 22.17
N ALA A 63 -9.26 -18.16 22.52
CA ALA A 63 -10.20 -18.79 21.59
C ALA A 63 -11.24 -17.78 21.07
N LYS A 64 -11.79 -16.93 21.96
CA LYS A 64 -12.77 -15.90 21.60
C LYS A 64 -12.17 -14.79 20.74
N LYS A 65 -10.94 -14.35 21.03
CA LYS A 65 -10.21 -13.38 20.18
C LYS A 65 -9.92 -13.94 18.79
N ALA A 66 -9.59 -15.23 18.69
CA ALA A 66 -9.42 -15.89 17.40
C ALA A 66 -10.74 -16.03 16.63
N GLU A 67 -11.86 -16.28 17.31
CA GLU A 67 -13.20 -16.32 16.71
C GLU A 67 -13.62 -14.92 16.21
N LEU A 68 -13.37 -13.88 17.01
CA LEU A 68 -13.61 -12.49 16.64
C LEU A 68 -12.82 -12.09 15.38
N ALA A 69 -11.52 -12.40 15.33
CA ALA A 69 -10.67 -12.10 14.17
C ALA A 69 -11.21 -12.75 12.89
N LYS A 70 -11.61 -14.03 12.96
CA LYS A 70 -12.22 -14.73 11.82
C LYS A 70 -13.52 -14.06 11.35
N LYS A 71 -14.35 -13.60 12.29
CA LYS A 71 -15.62 -12.93 12.00
C LYS A 71 -15.43 -11.51 11.45
N GLN A 72 -14.39 -10.80 11.90
CA GLN A 72 -14.01 -9.50 11.36
C GLN A 72 -13.51 -9.62 9.92
N THR A 73 -12.65 -10.61 9.62
CA THR A 73 -12.22 -10.87 8.23
C THR A 73 -13.38 -11.30 7.32
N GLU A 74 -14.32 -12.11 7.83
CA GLU A 74 -15.53 -12.48 7.08
C GLU A 74 -16.42 -11.26 6.80
N LEU A 75 -16.53 -10.36 7.77
CA LEU A 75 -17.29 -9.11 7.63
C LEU A 75 -16.64 -8.15 6.63
N GLU A 76 -15.32 -7.99 6.68
CA GLU A 76 -14.54 -7.18 5.76
C GLU A 76 -14.71 -7.64 4.31
N LYS A 77 -14.58 -8.95 4.05
CA LYS A 77 -14.83 -9.54 2.72
C LYS A 77 -16.25 -9.31 2.20
N LEU A 78 -17.25 -9.31 3.10
CA LEU A 78 -18.63 -9.04 2.71
C LEU A 78 -18.83 -7.55 2.43
N LEU A 79 -18.27 -6.66 3.26
CA LEU A 79 -18.32 -5.22 3.02
C LEU A 79 -17.65 -4.85 1.69
N ASP A 80 -16.52 -5.47 1.37
CA ASP A 80 -15.85 -5.35 0.07
C ASP A 80 -16.72 -5.84 -1.10
N SER A 81 -17.62 -6.80 -0.85
CA SER A 81 -18.59 -7.27 -1.85
C SER A 81 -19.83 -6.37 -1.97
N LEU A 82 -20.16 -5.60 -0.93
CA LEU A 82 -21.28 -4.65 -0.92
C LEU A 82 -20.91 -3.26 -1.46
N ASP A 83 -19.62 -2.92 -1.49
CA ASP A 83 -19.11 -1.66 -2.04
C ASP A 83 -18.27 -1.88 -3.32
N PRO A 84 -18.87 -2.32 -4.43
CA PRO A 84 -18.20 -2.31 -5.73
C PRO A 84 -18.06 -0.89 -6.32
N GLU A 85 -18.64 0.14 -5.70
CA GLU A 85 -18.55 1.54 -6.18
C GLU A 85 -17.34 2.30 -5.59
N GLY A 86 -16.68 1.74 -4.57
CA GLY A 86 -15.47 2.29 -3.95
C GLY A 86 -14.15 1.65 -4.40
N LYS A 87 -14.12 0.35 -4.72
CA LYS A 87 -12.92 -0.32 -5.24
C LYS A 87 -12.86 -0.21 -6.76
N THR A 88 -11.88 0.54 -7.27
CA THR A 88 -11.59 0.51 -8.71
C THR A 88 -11.11 -0.89 -9.10
N GLN A 89 -11.34 -1.30 -10.35
CA GLN A 89 -10.81 -2.56 -10.90
C GLN A 89 -9.29 -2.69 -10.64
N ASP A 90 -8.56 -1.56 -10.65
CA ASP A 90 -7.14 -1.47 -10.30
C ASP A 90 -6.82 -1.91 -8.85
N GLU A 91 -7.68 -1.66 -7.87
CA GLU A 91 -7.45 -2.12 -6.48
C GLU A 91 -7.70 -3.61 -6.31
N LEU A 92 -8.69 -4.17 -7.01
CA LEU A 92 -8.93 -5.63 -7.02
C LEU A 92 -7.82 -6.38 -7.78
N ASP A 93 -7.35 -5.80 -8.89
CA ASP A 93 -6.23 -6.34 -9.65
C ASP A 93 -4.92 -6.21 -8.87
N LYS A 94 -4.75 -5.14 -8.07
CA LYS A 94 -3.62 -4.98 -7.14
C LYS A 94 -3.66 -5.99 -6.00
N GLU A 95 -4.81 -6.20 -5.35
CA GLU A 95 -4.98 -7.20 -4.29
C GLU A 95 -4.74 -8.63 -4.83
N ALA A 96 -5.19 -8.92 -6.05
CA ALA A 96 -4.91 -10.18 -6.72
C ALA A 96 -3.42 -10.34 -7.07
N ALA A 97 -2.75 -9.27 -7.51
CA ALA A 97 -1.31 -9.26 -7.80
C ALA A 97 -0.48 -9.44 -6.52
N GLU A 98 -0.84 -8.78 -5.42
CA GLU A 98 -0.19 -8.96 -4.11
C GLU A 98 -0.35 -10.41 -3.61
N ALA A 99 -1.52 -11.02 -3.79
CA ALA A 99 -1.74 -12.42 -3.42
C ALA A 99 -1.00 -13.44 -4.32
N GLU A 100 -0.72 -13.11 -5.59
CA GLU A 100 0.17 -13.91 -6.43
C GLU A 100 1.64 -13.73 -6.06
N LEU A 101 2.07 -12.51 -5.71
CA LEU A 101 3.42 -12.22 -5.23
C LEU A 101 3.71 -12.94 -3.90
N ASP A 102 2.74 -12.99 -2.98
CA ASP A 102 2.87 -13.70 -1.71
C ASP A 102 3.08 -15.21 -1.92
N LYS A 103 2.29 -15.83 -2.81
CA LYS A 103 2.50 -17.25 -3.21
C LYS A 103 3.87 -17.47 -3.85
N LYS A 104 4.32 -16.54 -4.69
CA LYS A 104 5.61 -16.61 -5.35
C LYS A 104 6.76 -16.49 -4.34
N ALA A 105 6.63 -15.62 -3.34
CA ALA A 105 7.57 -15.51 -2.24
C ALA A 105 7.64 -16.81 -1.41
N ASP A 106 6.50 -17.40 -1.06
CA ASP A 106 6.42 -18.69 -0.37
C ASP A 106 7.10 -19.82 -1.17
N GLU A 107 6.84 -19.91 -2.48
CA GLU A 107 7.47 -20.90 -3.35
C GLU A 107 9.00 -20.72 -3.45
N LEU A 108 9.47 -19.48 -3.55
CA LEU A 108 10.89 -19.17 -3.62
C LEU A 108 11.58 -19.44 -2.28
N GLN A 109 10.94 -19.14 -1.16
CA GLN A 109 11.46 -19.42 0.18
C GLN A 109 11.61 -20.93 0.44
N ASN A 110 10.66 -21.75 -0.04
CA ASN A 110 10.78 -23.21 -0.01
C ASN A 110 11.96 -23.70 -0.85
N LYS A 111 12.18 -23.15 -2.05
CA LYS A 111 13.34 -23.48 -2.91
C LYS A 111 14.67 -23.11 -2.26
N VAL A 112 14.75 -21.95 -1.59
CA VAL A 112 15.94 -21.54 -0.83
C VAL A 112 16.26 -22.58 0.24
N ALA A 113 15.27 -23.00 1.03
CA ALA A 113 15.47 -24.00 2.07
C ALA A 113 15.93 -25.37 1.52
N ASP A 114 15.37 -25.80 0.39
CA ASP A 114 15.79 -27.05 -0.27
C ASP A 114 17.23 -26.97 -0.80
N LEU A 115 17.61 -25.85 -1.42
CA LEU A 115 18.96 -25.62 -1.94
C LEU A 115 20.00 -25.53 -0.82
N GLU A 116 19.70 -24.84 0.28
CA GLU A 116 20.56 -24.79 1.48
C GLU A 116 20.80 -26.19 2.05
N LYS A 117 19.75 -27.01 2.09
CA LYS A 117 19.83 -28.40 2.54
C LYS A 117 20.67 -29.26 1.61
N GLU A 118 20.55 -29.08 0.29
CA GLU A 118 21.38 -29.79 -0.68
C GLU A 118 22.85 -29.36 -0.59
N ILE A 119 23.13 -28.06 -0.43
CA ILE A 119 24.48 -27.54 -0.19
C ILE A 119 25.09 -28.16 1.06
N SER A 120 24.35 -28.18 2.17
CA SER A 120 24.83 -28.76 3.43
C SER A 120 25.16 -30.25 3.28
N ASN A 121 24.30 -31.02 2.58
CA ASN A 121 24.56 -32.43 2.30
C ASN A 121 25.82 -32.64 1.44
N LEU A 122 26.02 -31.80 0.41
CA LEU A 122 27.21 -31.85 -0.46
C LEU A 122 28.49 -31.49 0.30
N GLU A 123 28.43 -30.51 1.20
CA GLU A 123 29.56 -30.13 2.06
C GLU A 123 29.93 -31.24 3.05
N ILE A 124 28.95 -31.94 3.62
CA ILE A 124 29.19 -33.11 4.48
C ILE A 124 29.86 -34.24 3.68
N LEU A 125 29.38 -34.52 2.46
CA LEU A 125 29.98 -35.54 1.60
C LEU A 125 31.42 -35.20 1.21
N LEU A 126 31.70 -33.93 0.92
CA LEU A 126 33.04 -33.45 0.62
C LEU A 126 33.97 -33.49 1.85
N GLY A 127 33.46 -33.15 3.03
CA GLY A 127 34.22 -33.21 4.29
C GLY A 127 34.52 -34.63 4.77
N GLY A 128 33.75 -35.61 4.33
CA GLY A 128 33.93 -37.03 4.64
C GLY A 128 34.62 -37.86 3.54
N ALA A 129 34.94 -37.25 2.39
CA ALA A 129 35.60 -37.94 1.28
C ALA A 129 37.08 -38.20 1.56
N ASP A 130 37.57 -39.38 1.17
CA ASP A 130 38.99 -39.74 1.27
C ASP A 130 39.80 -38.92 0.26
N PRO A 131 41.04 -38.48 0.56
CA PRO A 131 41.91 -37.79 -0.41
C PRO A 131 42.16 -38.53 -1.74
N GLU A 132 41.85 -39.82 -1.84
CA GLU A 132 41.92 -40.60 -3.09
C GLU A 132 40.63 -40.55 -3.94
N ASP A 133 39.51 -40.03 -3.42
CA ASP A 133 38.25 -39.90 -4.16
C ASP A 133 38.26 -38.71 -5.13
N ASP A 134 37.77 -38.94 -6.36
CA ASP A 134 37.63 -37.91 -7.39
C ASP A 134 36.43 -37.00 -7.10
N THR A 135 36.62 -36.08 -6.15
CA THR A 135 35.59 -35.16 -5.65
C THR A 135 35.24 -34.02 -6.61
N ALA A 136 35.89 -33.94 -7.77
CA ALA A 136 35.69 -32.87 -8.75
C ALA A 136 34.22 -32.72 -9.19
N ALA A 137 33.50 -33.83 -9.32
CA ALA A 137 32.07 -33.82 -9.67
C ALA A 137 31.20 -33.23 -8.53
N LEU A 138 31.52 -33.54 -7.27
CA LEU A 138 30.80 -33.00 -6.09
C LEU A 138 31.11 -31.51 -5.89
N GLN A 139 32.35 -31.10 -6.10
CA GLN A 139 32.74 -29.68 -6.05
C GLN A 139 32.05 -28.87 -7.16
N ASN A 140 31.96 -29.41 -8.37
CA ASN A 140 31.23 -28.78 -9.46
C ASN A 140 29.74 -28.66 -9.14
N LYS A 141 29.12 -29.73 -8.64
CA LYS A 141 27.70 -29.71 -8.23
C LYS A 141 27.44 -28.69 -7.11
N LEU A 142 28.32 -28.64 -6.10
CA LEU A 142 28.24 -27.65 -5.02
C LEU A 142 28.33 -26.21 -5.54
N ALA A 143 29.24 -25.95 -6.48
CA ALA A 143 29.38 -24.63 -7.09
C ALA A 143 28.13 -24.24 -7.91
N THR A 144 27.55 -25.18 -8.65
CA THR A 144 26.29 -24.97 -9.38
C THR A 144 25.13 -24.71 -8.43
N THR A 145 24.93 -25.52 -7.39
CA THR A 145 23.84 -25.34 -6.42
C THR A 145 23.98 -24.03 -5.63
N LYS A 146 25.20 -23.60 -5.29
CA LYS A 146 25.44 -22.27 -4.67
C LYS A 146 25.08 -21.11 -5.58
N ALA A 147 25.37 -21.21 -6.89
CA ALA A 147 24.97 -20.20 -7.86
C ALA A 147 23.43 -20.15 -8.05
N GLU A 148 22.77 -21.31 -8.04
CA GLU A 148 21.29 -21.40 -8.09
C GLU A 148 20.64 -20.82 -6.82
N LEU A 149 21.23 -21.05 -5.64
CA LEU A 149 20.79 -20.43 -4.38
C LEU A 149 20.89 -18.91 -4.45
N GLU A 150 22.03 -18.36 -4.89
CA GLU A 150 22.21 -16.91 -5.01
C GLU A 150 21.21 -16.29 -5.99
N LYS A 151 20.93 -16.97 -7.10
CA LYS A 151 19.91 -16.53 -8.06
C LYS A 151 18.51 -16.55 -7.46
N THR A 152 18.14 -17.63 -6.77
CA THR A 152 16.82 -17.79 -6.13
C THR A 152 16.62 -16.77 -5.01
N GLN A 153 17.67 -16.49 -4.23
CA GLN A 153 17.64 -15.47 -3.17
C GLN A 153 17.39 -14.07 -3.74
N LYS A 154 18.04 -13.72 -4.86
CA LYS A 154 17.78 -12.46 -5.57
C LYS A 154 16.36 -12.37 -6.11
N GLU A 155 15.80 -13.48 -6.61
CA GLU A 155 14.40 -13.53 -7.04
C GLU A 155 13.43 -13.38 -5.88
N LEU A 156 13.74 -13.96 -4.71
CA LEU A 156 12.95 -13.82 -3.49
C LEU A 156 13.00 -12.39 -2.96
N ASP A 157 14.20 -11.80 -2.88
CA ASP A 157 14.38 -10.41 -2.44
C ASP A 157 13.68 -9.44 -3.38
N ALA A 158 13.69 -9.69 -4.70
CA ALA A 158 12.95 -8.89 -5.68
C ALA A 158 11.43 -9.01 -5.48
N ALA A 159 10.91 -10.24 -5.33
CA ALA A 159 9.48 -10.47 -5.07
C ALA A 159 9.00 -9.79 -3.77
N LEU A 160 9.83 -9.81 -2.72
CA LEU A 160 9.55 -9.15 -1.44
C LEU A 160 9.71 -7.62 -1.51
N ASN A 161 10.58 -7.10 -2.36
CA ASN A 161 10.75 -5.67 -2.56
C ASN A 161 9.62 -5.06 -3.41
N GLU A 162 9.05 -5.84 -4.33
CA GLU A 162 7.80 -5.50 -5.04
C GLU A 162 6.57 -5.46 -4.09
N LEU A 163 6.69 -6.02 -2.88
CA LEU A 163 5.67 -6.00 -1.80
C LEU A 163 5.82 -4.79 -0.84
N GLY A 164 6.75 -3.84 -1.09
CA GLY A 164 6.96 -2.63 -0.29
C GLY A 164 5.99 -1.47 -0.60
N PRO A 165 5.83 -0.47 0.30
CA PRO A 165 4.67 0.44 0.34
C PRO A 165 4.50 1.47 -0.80
N ASP A 166 5.31 1.45 -1.85
CA ASP A 166 5.17 2.37 -2.98
C ASP A 166 5.43 1.62 -4.29
N GLY A 167 4.34 1.31 -5.01
CA GLY A 167 4.38 0.95 -6.43
C GLY A 167 4.59 2.18 -7.31
N ASP A 168 5.49 3.06 -6.91
CA ASP A 168 5.90 4.25 -7.67
C ASP A 168 7.43 4.36 -7.62
N GLU A 169 7.98 4.69 -8.79
CA GLU A 169 9.39 4.94 -9.08
C GLU A 169 10.31 3.69 -9.20
N GLU A 170 10.39 3.20 -10.45
CA GLU A 170 11.66 2.77 -11.03
C GLU A 170 12.76 3.80 -10.67
N GLU A 171 13.62 3.50 -9.70
CA GLU A 171 15.05 3.84 -9.74
C GLU A 171 15.81 2.85 -8.85
N THR A 172 16.13 1.68 -9.40
CA THR A 172 17.25 0.91 -8.87
C THR A 172 18.55 1.61 -9.33
N PRO A 173 19.41 2.12 -8.42
CA PRO A 173 20.70 2.65 -8.83
C PRO A 173 21.53 1.51 -9.42
N ALA A 174 21.93 1.70 -10.68
CA ALA A 174 22.70 0.74 -11.45
C ALA A 174 23.95 0.24 -10.68
N PRO A 175 24.23 -1.08 -10.65
CA PRO A 175 25.47 -1.60 -10.08
C PRO A 175 26.69 -1.10 -10.87
N ALA A 176 27.75 -0.74 -10.13
CA ALA A 176 28.96 -0.14 -10.65
C ALA A 176 29.63 -0.97 -11.77
N PRO A 177 30.23 -0.31 -12.80
CA PRO A 177 30.75 -0.97 -13.99
C PRO A 177 32.00 -1.82 -13.69
N GLN A 178 31.95 -3.10 -14.08
CA GLN A 178 33.16 -3.91 -14.28
C GLN A 178 33.81 -3.54 -15.64
N PRO A 179 35.15 -3.65 -15.76
CA PRO A 179 35.89 -3.15 -16.90
C PRO A 179 35.62 -3.93 -18.21
N GLU A 180 35.60 -3.14 -19.28
CA GLU A 180 35.14 -3.45 -20.65
C GLU A 180 35.96 -4.52 -21.38
N GLN A 181 35.26 -5.47 -22.03
CA GLN A 181 35.71 -6.04 -23.30
C GLN A 181 34.92 -5.38 -24.43
N PRO A 182 35.55 -5.03 -25.58
CA PRO A 182 34.87 -4.26 -26.62
C PRO A 182 33.76 -5.08 -27.28
N ALA A 183 32.53 -4.56 -27.22
CA ALA A 183 31.36 -5.18 -27.83
C ALA A 183 31.35 -4.99 -29.36
N PRO A 184 30.88 -6.00 -30.14
CA PRO A 184 30.57 -5.83 -31.56
C PRO A 184 29.40 -4.85 -31.73
N ALA A 185 29.40 -4.10 -32.83
CA ALA A 185 28.45 -3.01 -33.10
C ALA A 185 26.97 -3.46 -32.93
N PRO A 186 26.12 -2.65 -32.28
CA PRO A 186 24.73 -3.01 -32.03
C PRO A 186 23.93 -3.06 -33.34
N ALA A 187 23.17 -4.15 -33.50
CA ALA A 187 22.12 -4.26 -34.51
C ALA A 187 21.00 -3.24 -34.22
N PRO A 188 20.31 -2.72 -35.25
CA PRO A 188 19.24 -1.73 -35.05
C PRO A 188 18.12 -2.31 -34.19
N LYS A 189 17.74 -1.57 -33.15
CA LYS A 189 16.59 -1.88 -32.28
C LYS A 189 15.28 -1.89 -33.10
N PRO A 190 14.29 -2.72 -32.73
CA PRO A 190 12.97 -2.67 -33.34
C PRO A 190 12.34 -1.28 -33.12
N GLU A 191 11.76 -0.70 -34.17
CA GLU A 191 10.99 0.54 -34.09
C GLU A 191 9.77 0.34 -33.16
N LYS A 192 9.52 1.32 -32.28
CA LYS A 192 8.30 1.37 -31.47
C LYS A 192 7.07 1.30 -32.38
N SER A 193 6.02 0.61 -31.96
CA SER A 193 4.75 0.58 -32.68
C SER A 193 4.22 2.01 -32.86
N ALA A 194 3.64 2.31 -34.03
CA ALA A 194 3.11 3.65 -34.35
C ALA A 194 2.09 4.15 -33.30
N ASP A 195 1.33 3.24 -32.69
CA ASP A 195 0.39 3.57 -31.60
C ASP A 195 1.09 4.04 -30.33
N GLN A 196 2.19 3.41 -29.91
CA GLN A 196 2.97 3.88 -28.75
C GLN A 196 3.63 5.23 -29.01
N GLN A 197 4.07 5.46 -30.24
CA GLN A 197 4.65 6.75 -30.63
C GLN A 197 3.60 7.86 -30.65
N ALA A 198 2.37 7.55 -31.11
CA ALA A 198 1.27 8.49 -31.10
C ALA A 198 0.78 8.84 -29.69
N GLU A 199 0.83 7.88 -28.76
CA GLU A 199 0.44 8.06 -27.36
C GLU A 199 1.49 8.88 -26.59
N GLU A 200 2.78 8.59 -26.79
CA GLU A 200 3.89 9.42 -26.27
C GLU A 200 3.83 10.86 -26.83
N ASP A 201 3.53 11.04 -28.12
CA ASP A 201 3.38 12.39 -28.72
C ASP A 201 2.14 13.12 -28.20
N TYR A 202 1.05 12.42 -27.90
CA TYR A 202 -0.14 13.01 -27.30
C TYR A 202 0.14 13.47 -25.86
N ALA A 203 0.80 12.64 -25.06
CA ALA A 203 1.24 13.00 -23.70
C ALA A 203 2.21 14.19 -23.72
N ARG A 204 3.17 14.18 -24.65
CA ARG A 204 4.15 15.28 -24.78
C ARG A 204 3.49 16.60 -25.20
N ARG A 205 2.49 16.55 -26.09
CA ARG A 205 1.75 17.75 -26.53
C ARG A 205 0.84 18.31 -25.44
N SER A 206 0.17 17.45 -24.67
CA SER A 206 -0.70 17.91 -23.58
C SER A 206 0.09 18.57 -22.45
N GLU A 207 1.29 18.05 -22.16
CA GLU A 207 2.19 18.65 -21.18
C GLU A 207 2.78 19.98 -21.64
N GLU A 208 3.18 20.09 -22.91
CA GLU A 208 3.61 21.37 -23.50
C GLU A 208 2.46 22.40 -23.52
N GLU A 209 1.22 21.99 -23.77
CA GLU A 209 0.04 22.86 -23.74
C GLU A 209 -0.26 23.34 -22.31
N TYR A 210 -0.19 22.45 -21.33
CA TYR A 210 -0.36 22.80 -19.92
C TYR A 210 0.71 23.80 -19.46
N ASN A 211 1.99 23.53 -19.76
CA ASN A 211 3.08 24.43 -19.42
C ASN A 211 2.98 25.78 -20.14
N ARG A 212 2.51 25.80 -21.39
CA ARG A 212 2.27 27.07 -22.10
C ARG A 212 1.08 27.84 -21.51
N LEU A 213 0.05 27.15 -21.01
CA LEU A 213 -1.11 27.79 -20.39
C LEU A 213 -0.75 28.39 -19.02
N THR A 214 0.05 27.70 -18.22
CA THR A 214 0.52 28.21 -16.91
C THR A 214 1.49 29.38 -17.08
N GLN A 215 2.38 29.33 -18.07
CA GLN A 215 3.31 30.43 -18.38
C GLN A 215 2.64 31.65 -19.01
N GLN A 216 1.42 31.50 -19.56
CA GLN A 216 0.61 32.63 -20.04
C GLN A 216 -0.21 33.30 -18.94
N GLN A 217 -0.32 32.70 -17.76
CA GLN A 217 -0.89 33.42 -16.63
C GLN A 217 0.09 34.51 -16.21
N PRO A 218 -0.34 35.79 -16.12
CA PRO A 218 0.53 36.80 -15.54
C PRO A 218 0.91 36.32 -14.13
N PRO A 219 2.18 36.51 -13.71
CA PRO A 219 2.57 36.20 -12.34
C PRO A 219 1.54 36.87 -11.43
N LYS A 220 0.96 36.08 -10.51
CA LYS A 220 -0.01 36.59 -9.53
C LYS A 220 0.57 37.87 -8.96
N ALA A 221 -0.11 38.99 -9.20
CA ALA A 221 0.30 40.28 -8.68
C ALA A 221 0.47 40.12 -7.17
N GLU A 222 1.70 40.22 -6.71
CA GLU A 222 2.01 40.35 -5.29
C GLU A 222 1.22 41.56 -4.81
N LYS A 223 0.25 41.34 -3.91
CA LYS A 223 -0.48 42.44 -3.29
C LYS A 223 0.58 43.42 -2.78
N PRO A 224 0.53 44.73 -3.13
CA PRO A 224 1.46 45.68 -2.55
C PRO A 224 1.34 45.58 -1.03
N ALA A 225 2.49 45.55 -0.35
CA ALA A 225 2.54 45.61 1.10
C ALA A 225 1.59 46.72 1.58
N PRO A 226 0.75 46.46 2.60
CA PRO A 226 -0.14 47.49 3.13
C PRO A 226 0.70 48.71 3.49
N ALA A 227 0.31 49.87 2.96
CA ALA A 227 0.95 51.14 3.25
C ALA A 227 1.04 51.33 4.78
N PRO A 228 2.14 51.92 5.31
CA PRO A 228 2.24 52.22 6.72
C PRO A 228 1.02 53.02 7.17
N ALA A 229 0.41 52.58 8.27
CA ALA A 229 -0.77 53.22 8.84
C ALA A 229 -0.54 54.73 9.02
N PRO A 230 -1.52 55.58 8.65
CA PRO A 230 -1.39 57.01 8.87
C PRO A 230 -1.20 57.28 10.36
N LYS A 231 -0.14 58.02 10.68
CA LYS A 231 0.14 58.55 12.00
C LYS A 231 -1.10 59.33 12.48
N PRO A 232 -1.59 59.13 13.71
CA PRO A 232 -2.74 59.88 14.20
C PRO A 232 -2.42 61.38 14.12
N GLU A 233 -3.17 62.09 13.29
CA GLU A 233 -3.19 63.55 13.28
C GLU A 233 -3.62 64.02 14.68
N GLN A 234 -2.77 64.81 15.32
CA GLN A 234 -3.20 65.57 16.49
C GLN A 234 -4.41 66.41 16.10
N PRO A 235 -5.49 66.43 16.92
CA PRO A 235 -6.63 67.26 16.63
C PRO A 235 -6.20 68.72 16.54
N ALA A 236 -6.56 69.37 15.44
CA ALA A 236 -6.37 70.81 15.28
C ALA A 236 -7.06 71.54 16.45
N PRO A 237 -6.40 72.53 17.09
CA PRO A 237 -7.01 73.29 18.16
C PRO A 237 -8.27 74.00 17.64
N ALA A 238 -9.38 73.81 18.37
CA ALA A 238 -10.69 74.33 18.01
C ALA A 238 -10.66 75.84 17.69
N PRO A 239 -11.33 76.30 16.62
CA PRO A 239 -11.46 77.72 16.34
C PRO A 239 -12.24 78.40 17.48
N LYS A 240 -11.57 79.33 18.16
CA LYS A 240 -12.22 80.25 19.11
C LYS A 240 -13.02 81.29 18.31
N THR A 241 -14.33 81.10 18.21
CA THR A 241 -15.22 82.17 17.72
C THR A 241 -16.22 82.54 18.80
N GLY A 242 -15.96 83.69 19.43
CA GLY A 242 -16.90 84.68 20.02
C GLY A 242 -17.86 84.14 21.09
N TRP A 243 -18.18 84.83 22.16
CA TRP A 243 -18.73 86.18 22.15
C TRP A 243 -18.46 86.80 23.53
N LYS A 244 -17.95 88.03 23.49
CA LYS A 244 -18.04 88.95 24.61
C LYS A 244 -19.49 89.44 24.69
N GLN A 245 -19.96 89.54 25.93
CA GLN A 245 -21.00 90.43 26.44
C GLN A 245 -22.45 90.16 26.04
N GLU A 246 -23.16 89.55 26.98
CA GLU A 246 -24.38 90.16 27.50
C GLU A 246 -24.29 90.13 29.04
N ASN A 247 -24.03 91.30 29.63
CA ASN A 247 -24.37 91.61 31.01
C ASN A 247 -25.06 92.96 30.93
N GLY A 248 -26.38 92.92 31.16
CA GLY A 248 -27.27 93.96 31.67
C GLY A 248 -27.07 95.41 31.24
N MET A 249 -28.11 95.97 30.62
CA MET A 249 -29.04 96.92 31.25
C MET A 249 -30.19 97.24 30.29
#